data_AF-A0A956T9G7-F1
#
_entry.id   AF-A0A956T9G7-F1
#
_cell.length_a   1.000
_cell.length_b   1.000
_cell.length_c   1.000
_cell.angle_alpha   90.00
_cell.angle_beta   90.00
_cell.angle_gamma   90.00
#
_symmetry.space_group_name_H-M   'P 1'
#
loop_
_entity.id
_entity.type
_entity.pdbx_description
1 polymer ?
#
loop_
_entity_poly.entity_id
_entity_poly.type
_entity_poly.pdbx_seq_one_letter_code
_entity_poly.pdbx_strand_id
1 'polypeptide(L)'
;RVVVKLDVEGQEIPALKGATALFEQDMLLVYEDHGKDVRHEVTRFILEELGLNVYYAHPDGRLESITDLKALDRIKTRLTVGYNFMACRSGTHFDVLLQQG
;
A
#
# COMPACT_ATOMS: atom_id res chain seq x y z
N ARG A 1 2.95 -18.13 -1.02
CA ARG A 1 3.38 -16.75 -1.33
C ARG A 1 2.65 -16.27 -2.55
N VAL A 2 2.11 -15.06 -2.51
CA VAL A 2 1.36 -14.48 -3.62
C VAL A 2 1.68 -13.00 -3.74
N VAL A 3 1.77 -12.50 -4.96
CA VAL A 3 1.86 -11.06 -5.24
C VAL A 3 0.58 -10.65 -5.94
N VAL A 4 -0.05 -9.58 -5.48
CA VAL A 4 -1.32 -9.06 -6.01
C VAL A 4 -1.09 -7.62 -6.43
N LYS A 5 -1.35 -7.27 -7.70
CA LYS A 5 -1.47 -5.87 -8.12
C LYS A 5 -2.95 -5.49 -8.11
N LEU A 6 -3.29 -4.43 -7.37
CA LEU A 6 -4.60 -3.81 -7.35
C LEU A 6 -4.53 -2.45 -8.05
N ASP A 7 -5.37 -2.27 -9.05
CA ASP A 7 -5.40 -1.08 -9.90
C ASP A 7 -6.81 -0.94 -10.49
N VAL A 8 -7.75 -0.53 -9.65
CA VAL A 8 -9.17 -0.47 -9.99
C VAL A 8 -9.72 0.88 -9.55
N GLU A 9 -10.18 1.68 -10.50
CA GLU A 9 -10.65 3.04 -10.20
C GLU A 9 -11.88 3.03 -9.27
N GLY A 10 -11.69 3.52 -8.04
CA GLY A 10 -12.78 3.79 -7.08
C GLY A 10 -13.39 2.53 -6.45
N GLN A 11 -12.76 1.37 -6.59
CA GLN A 11 -13.23 0.09 -6.03
C GLN A 11 -12.16 -0.64 -5.21
N GLU A 12 -11.10 0.07 -4.81
CA GLU A 12 -9.94 -0.47 -4.10
C GLU A 12 -10.37 -1.04 -2.74
N ILE A 13 -11.07 -0.25 -1.91
CA ILE A 13 -11.53 -0.69 -0.58
C ILE A 13 -12.52 -1.86 -0.68
N PRO A 14 -13.56 -1.84 -1.55
CA PRO A 14 -14.40 -3.01 -1.78
C PRO A 14 -13.62 -4.27 -2.19
N ALA A 15 -12.64 -4.14 -3.10
CA ALA A 15 -11.81 -5.26 -3.52
C ALA A 15 -10.97 -5.82 -2.35
N LEU A 16 -10.38 -4.95 -1.53
CA LEU A 16 -9.63 -5.34 -0.34
C LEU A 16 -10.52 -6.04 0.70
N LYS A 17 -11.74 -5.55 0.92
CA LYS A 17 -12.73 -6.18 1.81
C LYS A 17 -13.13 -7.58 1.34
N GLY A 18 -13.16 -7.82 0.03
CA GLY A 18 -13.42 -9.15 -0.54
C GLY A 18 -12.22 -10.12 -0.44
N ALA A 19 -11.02 -9.59 -0.23
CA ALA A 19 -9.76 -10.33 -0.28
C ALA A 19 -9.21 -10.76 1.09
N THR A 20 -10.02 -10.73 2.15
CA THR A 20 -9.56 -10.92 3.55
C THR A 20 -8.77 -12.20 3.78
N ALA A 21 -9.15 -13.31 3.13
CA ALA A 21 -8.44 -14.58 3.24
C ALA A 21 -6.98 -14.53 2.72
N LEU A 22 -6.66 -13.59 1.81
CA LEU A 22 -5.29 -13.41 1.33
C LEU A 22 -4.41 -12.75 2.37
N PHE A 23 -4.96 -11.85 3.19
CA PHE A 23 -4.20 -11.20 4.26
C PHE A 23 -3.73 -12.21 5.30
N GLU A 24 -4.34 -13.41 5.38
CA GLU A 24 -3.91 -14.55 6.19
C GLU A 24 -2.65 -15.28 5.70
N GLN A 25 -2.17 -14.95 4.50
CA GLN A 25 -1.04 -15.59 3.86
C GLN A 25 0.19 -14.68 3.83
N ASP A 26 1.34 -15.26 3.46
CA ASP A 26 2.54 -14.51 3.05
C ASP A 26 2.27 -13.85 1.68
N MET A 27 1.71 -12.64 1.69
CA MET A 27 1.33 -11.88 0.50
C MET A 27 2.04 -10.53 0.41
N LEU A 28 2.28 -10.10 -0.83
CA LEU A 28 2.63 -8.74 -1.18
C LEU A 28 1.48 -8.13 -1.99
N LEU A 29 0.84 -7.12 -1.43
CA LEU A 29 -0.09 -6.27 -2.16
C LEU A 29 0.70 -5.12 -2.78
N VAL A 30 0.60 -4.93 -4.08
CA VAL A 30 1.01 -3.71 -4.78
C VAL A 30 -0.28 -2.99 -5.15
N TYR A 31 -0.46 -1.74 -4.74
CA TYR A 31 -1.68 -0.99 -5.02
C TYR A 31 -1.35 0.44 -5.44
N GLU A 32 -2.26 1.03 -6.22
CA GLU A 32 -2.21 2.44 -6.56
C GLU A 32 -3.04 3.25 -5.56
N ASP A 33 -2.49 4.37 -5.08
CA ASP A 33 -3.24 5.39 -4.35
C ASP A 33 -3.13 6.73 -5.10
N HIS A 34 -4.28 7.31 -5.44
CA HIS A 34 -4.35 8.44 -6.36
C HIS A 34 -4.01 9.77 -5.66
N GLY A 35 -3.19 10.60 -6.29
CA GLY A 35 -2.83 11.93 -5.76
C GLY A 35 -4.02 12.87 -5.50
N LYS A 36 -5.10 12.73 -6.27
CA LYS A 36 -6.38 13.44 -6.08
C LYS A 36 -7.07 13.09 -4.76
N ASP A 37 -6.78 11.93 -4.18
CA ASP A 37 -7.30 11.56 -2.87
C ASP A 37 -6.42 12.14 -1.75
N VAL A 38 -6.85 13.30 -1.26
CA VAL A 38 -6.24 14.04 -0.15
C VAL A 38 -6.50 13.43 1.23
N ARG A 39 -7.40 12.45 1.33
CA ARG A 39 -7.67 11.73 2.59
C ARG A 39 -6.86 10.44 2.71
N HIS A 40 -6.25 10.03 1.60
CA HIS A 40 -5.46 8.82 1.46
C HIS A 40 -6.28 7.58 1.89
N GLU A 41 -7.54 7.51 1.48
CA GLU A 41 -8.53 6.55 1.97
C GLU A 41 -8.08 5.10 1.78
N VAL A 42 -7.45 4.77 0.65
CA VAL A 42 -6.94 3.41 0.39
C VAL A 42 -5.78 3.07 1.32
N THR A 43 -4.77 3.93 1.40
CA THR A 43 -3.60 3.70 2.25
C THR A 43 -3.99 3.71 3.74
N ARG A 44 -4.87 4.62 4.14
CA ARG A 44 -5.48 4.70 5.47
C ARG A 44 -6.19 3.40 5.82
N PHE A 45 -7.05 2.89 4.93
CA PHE A 45 -7.75 1.62 5.15
C PHE A 45 -6.76 0.46 5.35
N ILE A 46 -5.69 0.41 4.57
CA ILE A 46 -4.66 -0.63 4.69
C ILE A 46 -3.90 -0.54 6.02
N LEU A 47 -3.52 0.67 6.45
CA LEU A 47 -2.79 0.88 7.70
C LEU A 47 -3.66 0.68 8.93
N GLU A 48 -4.82 1.35 8.97
CA GLU A 48 -5.64 1.47 10.17
C GLU A 48 -6.61 0.29 10.34
N GLU A 49 -7.20 -0.22 9.26
CA GLU A 49 -8.23 -1.26 9.31
C GLU A 49 -7.66 -2.66 9.04
N LEU A 50 -6.74 -2.80 8.08
CA LEU A 50 -6.10 -4.08 7.78
C LEU A 50 -4.83 -4.34 8.62
N GLY A 51 -4.26 -3.31 9.23
CA GLY A 51 -3.05 -3.43 10.06
C GLY A 51 -1.82 -3.92 9.30
N LEU A 52 -1.73 -3.64 8.00
CA LEU A 52 -0.59 -4.03 7.18
C LEU A 52 0.51 -2.96 7.23
N ASN A 53 1.77 -3.40 7.13
CA ASN A 53 2.89 -2.49 6.92
C ASN A 53 2.81 -1.96 5.49
N VAL A 54 3.00 -0.65 5.30
CA VAL A 54 2.96 0.01 4.00
C VAL A 54 4.32 0.60 3.65
N TYR A 55 4.71 0.45 2.39
CA TYR A 55 5.94 0.97 1.82
C TYR A 55 5.64 1.71 0.52
N TYR A 56 6.21 2.89 0.34
CA TYR A 56 6.21 3.58 -0.94
C TYR A 56 7.43 3.18 -1.76
N ALA A 57 7.22 2.83 -3.02
CA ALA A 57 8.29 2.59 -3.98
C ALA A 57 8.63 3.88 -4.73
N HIS A 58 9.78 4.48 -4.43
CA HIS A 58 10.24 5.66 -5.16
C HIS A 58 10.65 5.27 -6.60
N PRO A 59 10.57 6.20 -7.57
CA PRO A 59 10.98 5.92 -8.95
C PRO A 59 12.44 5.48 -9.11
N ASP A 60 13.31 5.81 -8.15
CA ASP A 60 14.72 5.40 -8.11
C ASP A 60 14.93 4.00 -7.52
N GLY A 61 13.85 3.31 -7.13
CA GLY A 61 13.86 1.97 -6.54
C GLY A 61 13.99 1.94 -5.02
N ARG A 62 14.17 3.08 -4.35
CA ARG A 62 14.22 3.14 -2.87
C ARG A 62 12.85 2.84 -2.28
N LEU A 63 12.85 2.09 -1.17
CA LEU A 63 11.65 1.88 -0.38
C LEU A 63 11.57 2.85 0.80
N GLU A 64 10.38 3.38 1.04
CA GLU A 64 10.10 4.23 2.21
C GLU A 64 8.95 3.64 3.01
N SER A 65 9.21 3.27 4.27
CA SER A 65 8.17 2.80 5.18
C SER A 65 7.22 3.96 5.54
N ILE A 66 5.92 3.72 5.41
CA ILE A 66 4.86 4.68 5.72
C ILE A 66 4.31 4.36 7.10
N THR A 67 4.76 5.10 8.11
CA THR A 67 4.34 4.95 9.50
C THR A 67 3.28 5.95 9.94
N ASP A 68 3.06 7.02 9.16
CA ASP A 68 2.08 8.07 9.39
C ASP A 68 1.52 8.56 8.04
N LEU A 69 0.21 8.77 7.98
CA LEU A 69 -0.48 9.30 6.81
C LEU A 69 0.03 10.68 6.38
N LYS A 70 0.58 11.48 7.29
CA LYS A 70 1.21 12.77 6.92
C LYS A 70 2.42 12.62 5.99
N ALA A 71 3.02 11.43 5.91
CA ALA A 71 4.06 11.16 4.92
C ALA A 71 3.50 11.21 3.49
N LEU A 72 2.25 10.83 3.31
CA LEU A 72 1.59 10.77 2.02
C LEU A 72 1.34 12.17 1.43
N ASP A 73 1.15 13.20 2.26
CA ASP A 73 1.08 14.59 1.79
C ASP A 73 2.37 15.01 1.05
N ARG A 74 3.53 14.49 1.47
CA ARG A 74 4.84 14.79 0.86
C ARG A 74 5.14 13.92 -0.35
N ILE A 75 4.51 12.74 -0.44
CA ILE A 75 4.68 11.80 -1.55
C ILE A 75 3.71 12.16 -2.69
N LYS A 76 2.42 12.30 -2.36
CA LYS A 76 1.29 12.49 -3.28
C LYS A 76 1.13 13.94 -3.73
N THR A 77 2.22 14.56 -4.17
CA THR A 77 2.28 15.99 -4.53
C THR A 77 1.59 16.33 -5.85
N ARG A 78 1.38 15.35 -6.73
CA ARG A 78 0.75 15.53 -8.05
C ARG A 78 -0.64 14.90 -8.02
N LEU A 79 -1.67 15.74 -8.15
CA LEU A 79 -3.07 15.30 -8.07
C LEU A 79 -3.51 14.41 -9.24
N THR A 80 -2.79 14.46 -10.37
CA THR A 80 -3.18 13.80 -11.63
C THR A 80 -2.51 12.45 -11.85
N VAL A 81 -1.75 11.94 -10.88
CA VAL A 81 -1.06 10.65 -11.00
C VAL A 81 -1.41 9.70 -9.86
N GLY A 82 -1.29 8.42 -10.15
CA GLY A 82 -1.25 7.37 -9.16
C GLY A 82 0.14 7.15 -8.59
N TYR A 83 0.18 6.71 -7.33
CA TYR A 83 1.40 6.39 -6.62
C TYR A 83 1.35 4.92 -6.23
N ASN A 84 2.41 4.17 -6.56
CA ASN A 84 2.47 2.74 -6.25
C ASN A 84 3.02 2.53 -4.85
N PHE A 85 2.23 1.82 -4.04
CA PHE A 85 2.58 1.38 -2.71
C PHE A 85 2.62 -0.13 -2.66
N MET A 86 3.35 -0.63 -1.69
CA MET A 86 3.41 -2.02 -1.30
C MET A 86 2.86 -2.18 0.10
N ALA A 87 2.12 -3.25 0.34
CA ALA A 87 1.65 -3.61 1.66
C ALA A 87 1.81 -5.10 1.91
N CYS A 88 2.20 -5.43 3.13
CA CYS A 88 2.34 -6.81 3.57
C CYS A 88 2.12 -6.90 5.08
N ARG A 89 1.86 -8.12 5.55
CA ARG A 89 1.73 -8.37 6.99
C ARG A 89 3.12 -8.36 7.65
N SER A 90 3.20 -7.71 8.80
CA SER A 90 4.38 -7.71 9.67
C SER A 90 4.87 -9.14 9.98
N GLY A 91 6.19 -9.35 9.96
CA GLY A 91 6.85 -10.62 10.26
C GLY A 91 6.78 -11.68 9.15
N THR A 92 6.16 -11.38 8.00
CA THR A 92 6.18 -12.28 6.83
C THR A 92 7.49 -12.18 6.05
N HIS A 93 7.70 -13.08 5.08
CA HIS A 93 8.90 -13.04 4.25
C HIS A 93 8.99 -11.74 3.44
N PHE A 94 7.85 -11.27 2.89
CA PHE A 94 7.81 -10.00 2.17
C PHE A 94 8.13 -8.80 3.07
N ASP A 95 7.66 -8.80 4.33
CA ASP A 95 7.98 -7.74 5.28
C ASP A 95 9.49 -7.65 5.54
N VAL A 96 10.14 -8.79 5.77
CA VAL A 96 11.60 -8.84 5.95
C VAL A 96 12.34 -8.35 4.70
N LEU A 97 11.86 -8.71 3.50
CA LEU A 97 12.47 -8.25 2.24
C LEU A 97 12.31 -6.73 2.06
N LEU A 98 11.13 -6.17 2.32
CA LEU A 98 10.86 -4.75 2.13
C LEU A 98 11.59 -3.87 3.15
N GLN A 99 11.89 -4.40 4.34
CA GLN A 99 12.71 -3.70 5.34
C GLN A 99 14.20 -3.63 4.97
N GLN A 100 14.66 -4.42 3.99
CA GLN A 100 16.06 -4.44 3.53
C GLN A 100 16.32 -3.54 2.31
N GLY A 101 15.26 -3.07 1.65
CA GLY A 101 15.32 -2.25 0.43
C GLY A 101 15.29 -0.74 0.68
#